data_AF-A0A529HRS1-F1
#
_entry.id   AF-A0A529HRS1-F1
#
_cell.length_a   1.000
_cell.length_b   1.000
_cell.length_c   1.000
_cell.angle_alpha   90.00
_cell.angle_beta   90.00
_cell.angle_gamma   90.00
#
_symmetry.space_group_name_H-M   'P 1'
#
loop_
_entity.id
_entity.type
_entity.pdbx_description
1 polymer ?
#
loop_
_entity_poly.entity_id
_entity_poly.type
_entity_poly.pdbx_seq_one_letter_code
_entity_poly.pdbx_strand_id
1 'polypeptide(L)'
;MPLPLDNQLCFALYATSMAINRTYKPMLDEMGITYPQYLVLNALGEADGMSVGTIARRLALESSTVTPLVKRMEQAGLVTRQR
;
A
#
# COMPACT_ATOMS: atom_id res chain seq x y z
N MET A 1 23.84 25.85 5.73
CA MET A 1 23.89 24.90 4.59
C MET A 1 23.05 23.68 4.99
N PRO A 2 22.10 23.20 4.17
CA PRO A 2 21.32 22.01 4.53
C PRO A 2 22.24 20.78 4.67
N LEU A 3 21.87 19.84 5.53
CA LEU A 3 22.61 18.58 5.71
C LEU A 3 22.64 17.79 4.38
N PRO A 4 23.76 17.12 4.02
CA PRO A 4 23.78 16.19 2.89
C PRO A 4 22.67 15.13 3.02
N LEU A 5 22.04 14.72 1.91
CA LEU A 5 20.93 13.75 1.93
C LEU A 5 21.31 12.42 2.58
N ASP A 6 22.54 11.96 2.35
CA ASP A 6 23.07 10.71 2.93
C ASP A 6 23.16 10.76 4.46
N ASN A 7 23.11 11.95 5.05
CA ASN A 7 23.10 12.16 6.50
C ASN A 7 21.68 12.36 7.08
N GLN A 8 20.64 12.24 6.26
CA GLN A 8 19.25 12.47 6.67
C GLN A 8 18.51 11.14 6.84
N LEU A 9 18.06 10.83 8.06
CA LEU A 9 17.28 9.62 8.34
C LEU A 9 15.99 9.52 7.49
N CYS A 10 15.30 10.64 7.27
CA CYS A 10 14.09 10.67 6.44
C CYS A 10 14.38 10.24 5.00
N PHE A 11 15.54 10.64 4.45
CA PHE A 11 15.95 10.23 3.11
C PHE A 11 16.35 8.76 3.07
N ALA A 12 17.05 8.26 4.09
CA ALA A 12 17.37 6.83 4.20
C ALA A 12 16.10 5.97 4.24
N LEU A 13 15.08 6.37 5.00
CA LEU A 13 13.79 5.69 5.05
C LEU A 13 13.04 5.76 3.71
N TYR A 14 13.04 6.92 3.05
CA TYR A 14 12.46 7.09 1.72
C TYR A 14 13.13 6.18 0.68
N ALA A 15 14.46 6.18 0.61
CA ALA A 15 15.23 5.35 -0.31
C ALA A 15 15.00 3.85 -0.04
N THR A 16 14.92 3.47 1.23
CA THR A 16 14.59 2.09 1.63
C THR A 16 13.19 1.69 1.16
N SER A 17 12.19 2.56 1.34
CA SER A 17 10.83 2.31 0.84
C SER A 17 10.81 2.12 -0.69
N MET A 18 11.56 2.95 -1.43
CA MET A 18 11.69 2.80 -2.89
C MET A 18 12.38 1.49 -3.29
N ALA A 19 13.42 1.08 -2.55
CA ALA A 19 14.10 -0.19 -2.78
C ALA A 19 13.16 -1.38 -2.54
N ILE A 20 12.38 -1.37 -1.46
CA ILE A 20 11.35 -2.38 -1.18
C ILE A 20 10.34 -2.47 -2.33
N ASN A 21 9.79 -1.34 -2.77
CA ASN A 21 8.85 -1.31 -3.89
C ASN A 21 9.46 -1.93 -5.17
N ARG A 22 10.73 -1.63 -5.46
CA ARG A 22 11.44 -2.19 -6.63
C ARG A 22 11.65 -3.70 -6.51
N THR A 23 11.98 -4.18 -5.32
CA THR A 23 12.18 -5.61 -5.06
C THR A 23 10.90 -6.41 -5.27
N TYR A 24 9.75 -5.88 -4.84
CA TYR A 24 8.46 -6.58 -4.98
C TYR A 24 7.88 -6.45 -6.40
N LYS A 25 8.27 -5.42 -7.16
CA LYS A 25 7.66 -5.10 -8.45
C LYS A 25 7.57 -6.27 -9.44
N PRO A 26 8.60 -7.10 -9.68
CA PRO A 26 8.51 -8.17 -10.67
C PRO A 26 7.39 -9.17 -10.34
N MET A 27 7.32 -9.63 -9.08
CA MET A 27 6.29 -10.56 -8.61
C MET A 27 4.89 -9.94 -8.69
N LEU A 28 4.75 -8.67 -8.32
CA LEU A 28 3.45 -8.00 -8.33
C LEU A 28 2.96 -7.69 -9.74
N ASP A 29 3.88 -7.39 -10.67
CA ASP A 29 3.57 -7.19 -12.08
C ASP A 29 3.02 -8.49 -12.71
N GLU A 30 3.56 -9.67 -12.35
CA GLU A 30 3.02 -10.98 -12.77
C GLU A 30 1.58 -11.21 -12.27
N MET A 31 1.24 -10.68 -11.10
CA MET A 31 -0.11 -10.74 -10.52
C MET A 31 -1.03 -9.61 -11.02
N GLY A 32 -0.51 -8.66 -11.80
CA GLY A 32 -1.28 -7.50 -12.27
C GLY A 32 -1.69 -6.52 -11.17
N ILE A 33 -0.95 -6.47 -10.05
CA ILE A 33 -1.25 -5.60 -8.91
C ILE A 33 -0.07 -4.69 -8.53
N THR A 34 -0.36 -3.65 -7.77
CA THR A 34 0.62 -2.69 -7.24
C THR A 34 0.92 -2.98 -5.77
N TYR A 35 2.04 -2.46 -5.27
CA TYR A 35 2.42 -2.64 -3.86
C TYR A 35 1.34 -2.16 -2.86
N PRO A 36 0.67 -1.00 -3.05
CA PRO A 36 -0.47 -0.64 -2.19
C PRO A 36 -1.65 -1.62 -2.25
N GLN A 37 -1.96 -2.17 -3.43
CA GLN A 37 -3.02 -3.18 -3.57
C GLN A 37 -2.65 -4.48 -2.86
N TYR A 38 -1.38 -4.90 -2.98
CA TYR A 38 -0.83 -6.02 -2.24
C TYR A 38 -0.98 -5.83 -0.72
N LEU A 39 -0.68 -4.65 -0.19
CA LEU A 39 -0.86 -4.37 1.24
C LEU A 39 -2.32 -4.46 1.69
N VAL A 40 -3.26 -3.97 0.87
CA VAL A 40 -4.70 -4.11 1.15
C VAL A 40 -5.12 -5.59 1.16
N LEU A 41 -4.65 -6.38 0.19
CA LEU A 41 -4.94 -7.82 0.13
C LEU A 41 -4.36 -8.57 1.33
N ASN A 42 -3.14 -8.23 1.78
CA ASN A 42 -2.57 -8.83 2.99
C ASN A 42 -3.37 -8.46 4.25
N ALA A 43 -3.79 -7.20 4.38
CA ALA A 43 -4.62 -6.78 5.51
C ALA A 43 -5.95 -7.55 5.55
N LEU A 44 -6.60 -7.76 4.40
CA LEU A 44 -7.80 -8.59 4.30
C LEU A 44 -7.52 -10.08 4.53
N GLY A 45 -6.31 -10.55 4.21
CA GLY A 45 -5.85 -11.89 4.55
C GLY A 45 -5.65 -12.13 6.05
N GLU A 46 -5.35 -11.08 6.83
CA GLU A 46 -5.29 -11.15 8.30
C GLU A 46 -6.70 -11.28 8.91
N ALA A 47 -7.66 -10.50 8.41
CA ALA A 47 -9.08 -10.65 8.73
C ALA A 47 -9.95 -10.10 7.60
N ASP A 48 -10.91 -10.89 7.14
CA ASP A 48 -11.84 -10.48 6.09
C ASP A 48 -12.90 -9.50 6.63
N GLY A 49 -13.63 -8.83 5.73
CA GLY A 49 -14.72 -7.93 6.08
C GLY A 49 -14.28 -6.62 6.74
N MET A 50 -13.00 -6.26 6.66
CA MET A 50 -12.52 -4.99 7.21
C MET A 50 -13.16 -3.78 6.52
N SER A 51 -13.59 -2.80 7.32
CA SER A 51 -13.99 -1.50 6.80
C SER A 51 -12.79 -0.75 6.22
N VAL A 52 -13.05 0.15 5.25
CA VAL A 52 -12.01 1.00 4.64
C VAL A 52 -11.21 1.78 5.70
N GLY A 53 -11.86 2.27 6.75
CA GLY A 53 -11.19 2.97 7.85
C GLY A 53 -10.28 2.06 8.68
N THR A 54 -10.63 0.79 8.82
CA THR A 54 -9.78 -0.21 9.50
C THR A 54 -8.55 -0.54 8.67
N ILE A 55 -8.72 -0.74 7.36
CA ILE A 55 -7.61 -0.93 6.42
C ILE A 55 -6.67 0.29 6.45
N ALA A 56 -7.21 1.50 6.37
CA ALA A 56 -6.43 2.74 6.42
C ALA A 56 -5.57 2.84 7.69
N ARG A 57 -6.19 2.62 8.86
CA ARG A 57 -5.47 2.57 10.14
C ARG A 57 -4.40 1.48 10.19
N ARG A 58 -4.71 0.27 9.71
CA ARG A 58 -3.77 -0.87 9.69
C ARG A 58 -2.54 -0.58 8.83
N LEU A 59 -2.72 0.13 7.73
CA LEU A 59 -1.66 0.52 6.79
C LEU A 59 -0.98 1.86 7.15
N ALA A 60 -1.37 2.51 8.25
CA ALA A 60 -0.93 3.86 8.62
C ALA A 60 -1.13 4.89 7.48
N LEU A 61 -2.27 4.79 6.80
CA LEU A 61 -2.68 5.67 5.71
C LEU A 61 -3.94 6.45 6.07
N GLU A 62 -4.13 7.58 5.39
CA GLU A 62 -5.38 8.33 5.45
C GLU A 62 -6.51 7.59 4.71
N SER A 63 -7.72 7.68 5.24
CA SER A 63 -8.91 7.08 4.59
C SER A 63 -9.16 7.68 3.19
N SER A 64 -8.80 8.95 2.98
CA SER A 64 -8.84 9.62 1.68
C SER A 64 -7.90 8.99 0.64
N THR A 65 -6.84 8.32 1.08
CA THR A 65 -5.89 7.59 0.21
C THR A 65 -6.40 6.18 -0.10
N VAL A 66 -6.96 5.50 0.90
CA VAL A 66 -7.39 4.10 0.78
C VAL A 66 -8.74 3.97 0.04
N THR A 67 -9.66 4.90 0.24
CA THR A 67 -10.99 4.87 -0.41
C THR A 67 -10.92 4.75 -1.95
N PRO A 68 -10.21 5.64 -2.68
CA PRO A 68 -10.10 5.52 -4.13
C PRO A 68 -9.26 4.31 -4.58
N LEU A 69 -8.35 3.81 -3.73
CA LEU A 69 -7.61 2.58 -4.00
C LEU A 69 -8.53 1.35 -3.97
N VAL A 70 -9.27 1.16 -2.88
CA VAL A 70 -10.21 0.05 -2.71
C VAL A 70 -11.30 0.08 -3.77
N LYS A 71 -11.81 1.26 -4.15
CA LYS A 71 -12.76 1.41 -5.25
C LYS A 71 -12.19 0.89 -6.59
N ARG A 72 -10.93 1.20 -6.90
CA ARG A 72 -10.26 0.70 -8.11
C ARG A 72 -10.01 -0.81 -8.02
N MET A 73 -9.68 -1.33 -6.85
CA MET A 73 -9.52 -2.78 -6.63
C MET A 73 -10.83 -3.53 -6.83
N GLU A 74 -11.95 -2.98 -6.35
CA GLU A 74 -13.29 -3.53 -6.58
C GLU A 74 -13.63 -3.56 -8.08
N GLN A 75 -13.37 -2.45 -8.79
CA GLN A 75 -13.56 -2.37 -10.24
C GLN A 75 -12.68 -3.36 -11.02
N ALA A 76 -11.48 -3.65 -10.51
CA ALA A 76 -10.57 -4.65 -11.08
C ALA A 76 -10.90 -6.09 -10.66
N GLY A 77 -11.96 -6.32 -9.88
CA GLY A 77 -12.37 -7.65 -9.41
C GLY A 77 -11.47 -8.24 -8.33
N LEU A 78 -10.58 -7.45 -7.71
CA LEU A 78 -9.63 -7.93 -6.70
C LEU A 78 -10.26 -8.05 -5.31
N VAL A 79 -11.32 -7.29 -5.04
CA VAL A 79 -12.05 -7.28 -3.77
C VAL A 79 -13.54 -7.09 -4.03
N THR A 80 -14.39 -7.44 -3.08
CA THR A 80 -15.83 -7.14 -3.11
C THR A 80 -16.22 -6.32 -1.89
N ARG A 81 -17.04 -5.29 -2.07
CA ARG A 81 -17.58 -4.53 -0.93
C ARG A 81 -18.94 -5.07 -0.55
N GLN A 82 -19.09 -5.35 0.73
CA GLN A 82 -20.39 -5.59 1.35
C GLN A 82 -20.86 -4.28 2.02
N ARG A 83 -22.15 -3.97 1.89
CA ARG A 83 -22.76 -2.77 2.47
C ARG A 83 -23.60 -3.14 3.68
#